data_AF-A0A3M6TX63-F1
#
_entry.id   AF-A0A3M6TX63-F1
#
_cell.length_a   1.000
_cell.length_b   1.000
_cell.length_c   1.000
_cell.angle_alpha   90.00
_cell.angle_beta   90.00
_cell.angle_gamma   90.00
#
_symmetry.space_group_name_H-M   'P 1'
#
loop_
_entity.id
_entity.type
_entity.pdbx_description
1 polymer ?
#
loop_
_entity_poly.entity_id
_entity_poly.type
_entity_poly.pdbx_seq_one_letter_code
_entity_poly.pdbx_strand_id
1 'polypeptide(L)'
;MTQCVHRNLEANDITFLPEGLFDNLINLDTLKLEANDITFLPEGLFDNLINLDTLGFLRKNLEVSLKLLGERKGSKLAMLSSPDDAKEVKLCLICGPPLSGFYSDTLGYVADGCKKCPNGSYVAYDKKPGKSVLDCKTCPEGGFYSDTLGYVADGCKKCPNGSYVAYDKKPGKSVLDCKTCPDGTETDFFAGHRACPCLKGHYRTHLFDKCVTCGRSGLLCQDEYASLKPGFWWQWRNESYKHRYEYFMKNLARELPALDDFSVQYPYSIPTPYRCQIEESCKGGLDSPCGEGYQGTETDFFAGHRACPCLEGHYRTHLFDKCVRCGRGGLLCQDEYASLKPGFWWQWRNESYKHRYESFMKNLALELPALDDFSVQYPYSIPTPYRCQVKESCKGGLDSPCGEGYQGPLCAVCKPGYYKQFHSCEKCPLRAWIAAQLSLIASIIAILLALLDLPTCILG
;
A
#
# COMPACT_ATOMS: atom_id res chain seq x y z
N MET A 1 14.65 48.73 -65.05
CA MET A 1 15.70 48.61 -64.01
C MET A 1 15.09 49.13 -62.72
N THR A 2 14.80 48.23 -61.77
CA THR A 2 14.37 48.64 -60.42
C THR A 2 15.61 49.13 -59.69
N GLN A 3 15.61 50.37 -59.23
CA GLN A 3 16.78 51.00 -58.58
C GLN A 3 16.80 50.61 -57.10
N CYS A 4 17.77 49.79 -56.69
CA CYS A 4 17.95 49.37 -55.30
C CYS A 4 18.24 50.57 -54.38
N VAL A 5 17.43 50.78 -53.35
CA VAL A 5 17.64 51.87 -52.38
C VAL A 5 18.44 51.35 -51.20
N HIS A 6 19.61 51.94 -50.97
CA HIS A 6 20.47 51.66 -49.82
C HIS A 6 20.44 52.84 -48.84
N ARG A 7 20.32 52.57 -47.54
CA ARG A 7 20.46 53.57 -46.47
C ARG A 7 21.56 53.14 -45.51
N ASN A 8 22.62 53.93 -45.46
CA ASN A 8 23.67 53.77 -44.46
C ASN A 8 23.51 54.87 -43.42
N LEU A 9 23.23 54.47 -42.18
CA LEU A 9 23.13 55.31 -40.99
C LEU A 9 24.18 54.89 -39.95
N GLU A 10 25.20 54.17 -40.35
CA GLU A 10 26.29 53.70 -39.48
C GLU A 10 27.07 54.86 -38.84
N ALA A 11 27.44 54.72 -37.57
CA ALA A 11 28.31 55.65 -36.83
C ALA A 11 27.80 57.11 -36.72
N ASN A 12 26.51 57.30 -36.44
CA ASN A 12 25.86 58.62 -36.37
C ASN A 12 25.37 59.01 -34.96
N ASP A 13 25.88 58.39 -33.89
CA ASP A 13 25.47 58.64 -32.49
C ASP A 13 23.95 58.62 -32.26
N ILE A 14 23.20 57.90 -33.12
CA ILE A 14 21.74 57.87 -33.06
C ILE A 14 21.32 57.15 -31.78
N THR A 15 20.58 57.81 -30.90
CA THR A 15 20.11 57.23 -29.62
C THR A 15 18.66 56.74 -29.67
N PHE A 16 17.85 57.30 -30.57
CA PHE A 16 16.43 57.00 -30.69
C PHE A 16 15.97 57.05 -32.16
N LEU A 17 15.06 56.14 -32.52
CA LEU A 17 14.38 56.11 -33.81
C LEU A 17 12.87 56.26 -33.57
N PRO A 18 12.18 57.24 -34.18
CA PRO A 18 10.74 57.41 -34.05
C PRO A 18 9.96 56.27 -34.74
N GLU A 19 8.76 55.98 -34.21
CA GLU A 19 7.82 55.05 -34.83
C GLU A 19 7.44 55.52 -36.25
N GLY A 20 7.31 54.57 -37.18
CA GLY A 20 6.96 54.85 -38.57
C GLY A 20 8.04 55.54 -39.42
N LEU A 21 9.26 55.71 -38.90
CA LEU A 21 10.37 56.39 -39.62
C LEU A 21 10.62 55.82 -41.02
N PHE A 22 10.43 54.51 -41.17
CA PHE A 22 10.75 53.80 -42.40
C PHE A 22 9.51 53.39 -43.21
N ASP A 23 8.31 53.87 -42.85
CA ASP A 23 7.05 53.38 -43.40
C ASP A 23 6.92 53.55 -44.91
N ASN A 24 7.50 54.61 -45.45
CA ASN A 24 7.42 54.92 -46.88
C ASN A 24 8.60 54.36 -47.69
N LEU A 25 9.52 53.62 -47.07
CA LEU A 25 10.73 53.10 -47.71
C LEU A 25 10.53 51.67 -48.25
N ILE A 26 9.43 51.45 -48.97
CA ILE A 26 9.02 50.14 -49.47
C ILE A 26 10.04 49.44 -50.39
N ASN A 27 10.93 50.20 -51.04
CA ASN A 27 11.96 49.69 -51.95
C ASN A 27 13.37 49.67 -51.31
N LEU A 28 13.45 49.75 -49.98
CA LEU A 28 14.72 49.71 -49.25
C LEU A 28 15.23 48.27 -49.18
N ASP A 29 16.39 48.03 -49.76
CA ASP A 29 16.99 46.69 -49.83
C ASP A 29 18.05 46.50 -48.75
N THR A 30 18.76 47.56 -48.35
CA THR A 30 19.79 47.52 -47.32
C THR A 30 19.67 48.69 -46.35
N LEU A 31 19.67 48.38 -45.06
CA LEU A 31 19.71 49.34 -43.95
C LEU A 31 20.85 48.99 -42.99
N LYS A 32 21.78 49.92 -42.80
CA LYS A 32 22.87 49.78 -41.83
C LYS A 32 22.71 50.80 -40.71
N LEU A 33 22.60 50.32 -39.48
CA LEU A 33 22.46 51.12 -38.26
C LEU A 33 23.58 50.80 -37.25
N GLU A 34 24.65 50.18 -37.73
CA GLU A 34 25.84 49.80 -36.97
C GLU A 34 26.50 51.02 -36.29
N ALA A 35 27.21 50.79 -35.17
CA ALA A 35 27.94 51.83 -34.45
C ALA A 35 27.12 53.07 -34.02
N ASN A 36 25.81 52.92 -33.76
CA ASN A 36 24.98 53.94 -33.13
C ASN A 36 24.72 53.63 -31.65
N ASP A 37 24.15 54.60 -30.93
CA ASP A 37 23.86 54.53 -29.48
C ASP A 37 22.39 54.19 -29.20
N ILE A 38 21.75 53.46 -30.11
CA ILE A 38 20.33 53.12 -30.05
C ILE A 38 20.11 52.14 -28.89
N THR A 39 19.30 52.54 -27.91
CA THR A 39 18.98 51.68 -26.76
C THR A 39 17.61 51.00 -26.88
N PHE A 40 16.76 51.46 -27.79
CA PHE A 40 15.40 50.97 -27.97
C PHE A 40 14.94 51.10 -29.43
N LEU A 41 14.18 50.12 -29.92
CA LEU A 41 13.51 50.15 -31.23
C LEU A 41 11.99 50.10 -31.02
N PRO A 42 11.21 51.07 -31.56
CA PRO A 42 9.75 51.03 -31.51
C PRO A 42 9.19 49.79 -32.20
N GLU A 43 8.14 49.20 -31.62
CA GLU A 43 7.36 48.14 -32.27
C GLU A 43 6.87 48.62 -33.65
N GLY A 44 6.90 47.75 -34.65
CA GLY A 44 6.44 48.06 -36.02
C GLY A 44 7.37 48.92 -36.87
N LEU A 45 8.54 49.35 -36.36
CA LEU A 45 9.48 50.24 -37.07
C LEU A 45 9.87 49.78 -38.49
N PHE A 46 9.82 48.48 -38.78
CA PHE A 46 10.24 47.90 -40.06
C PHE A 46 9.08 47.31 -40.88
N ASP A 47 7.84 47.43 -40.44
CA ASP A 47 6.71 46.67 -40.99
C ASP A 47 6.48 46.88 -42.49
N ASN A 48 6.71 48.10 -42.97
CA ASN A 48 6.48 48.47 -44.37
C ASN A 48 7.71 48.30 -45.28
N LEU A 49 8.85 47.83 -44.75
CA LEU A 49 10.10 47.67 -45.50
C LEU A 49 10.14 46.39 -46.35
N ILE A 50 9.11 46.10 -47.15
CA ILE A 50 8.85 44.79 -47.76
C ILE A 50 10.00 44.19 -48.59
N ASN A 51 10.91 45.00 -49.14
CA ASN A 51 12.03 44.55 -49.97
C ASN A 51 13.39 44.46 -49.24
N LEU A 52 13.41 44.68 -47.92
CA LEU A 52 14.64 44.70 -47.14
C LEU A 52 15.28 43.30 -47.07
N ASP A 53 16.50 43.21 -47.61
CA ASP A 53 17.28 41.97 -47.68
C ASP A 53 18.40 41.96 -46.63
N THR A 54 19.05 43.10 -46.36
CA THR A 54 20.15 43.21 -45.38
C THR A 54 19.88 44.28 -44.31
N LEU A 55 20.02 43.89 -43.05
CA LEU A 55 19.85 44.75 -41.88
C LEU A 55 20.99 44.55 -40.86
N GLY A 56 21.81 45.58 -40.65
CA GLY A 56 22.94 45.55 -39.71
C GLY A 56 22.69 46.41 -38.47
N PHE A 57 22.86 45.84 -37.28
CA PHE A 57 22.82 46.55 -35.99
C PHE A 57 24.00 46.14 -35.10
N LEU A 58 24.56 47.09 -34.34
CA LEU A 58 25.59 46.82 -33.34
C LEU A 58 25.29 47.61 -32.06
N ARG A 59 25.00 46.92 -30.94
CA ARG A 59 25.59 47.25 -29.62
C ARG A 59 25.26 46.21 -28.55
N LYS A 60 26.11 46.19 -27.52
CA LYS A 60 26.22 45.18 -26.44
C LYS A 60 24.96 44.96 -25.58
N ASN A 61 23.82 45.66 -25.77
CA ASN A 61 22.62 45.55 -24.93
C ASN A 61 21.30 45.96 -25.63
N LEU A 62 21.12 45.68 -26.93
CA LEU A 62 19.84 45.96 -27.58
C LEU A 62 18.84 44.80 -27.33
N GLU A 63 17.75 45.08 -26.63
CA GLU A 63 16.65 44.12 -26.44
C GLU A 63 15.67 44.25 -27.62
N VAL A 64 15.70 43.29 -28.56
CA VAL A 64 14.85 43.29 -29.76
C VAL A 64 13.66 42.35 -29.52
N SER A 65 12.45 42.88 -29.58
CA SER A 65 11.22 42.08 -29.52
C SER A 65 11.02 41.30 -30.82
N LEU A 66 10.69 40.00 -30.72
CA LEU A 66 10.46 39.09 -31.87
C LEU A 66 9.33 39.54 -32.81
N LYS A 67 8.44 40.43 -32.36
CA LYS A 67 7.39 41.05 -33.20
C LYS A 67 7.95 42.01 -34.26
N LEU A 68 9.16 42.55 -34.08
CA LEU A 68 9.82 43.44 -35.03
C LEU A 68 10.29 42.74 -36.32
N LEU A 69 10.30 41.40 -36.33
CA LEU A 69 10.83 40.58 -37.42
C LEU A 69 9.71 39.86 -38.20
N GLY A 70 8.50 40.45 -38.22
CA GLY A 70 7.26 39.86 -38.76
C GLY A 70 7.47 38.95 -39.98
N GLU A 71 6.79 37.80 -40.00
CA GLU A 71 6.88 36.70 -40.97
C GLU A 71 7.45 37.05 -42.36
N ARG A 72 8.78 37.03 -42.55
CA ARG A 72 9.39 37.18 -43.89
C ARG A 72 9.93 35.87 -44.39
N LYS A 73 9.26 35.30 -45.39
CA LYS A 73 9.82 34.20 -46.19
C LYS A 73 10.90 34.76 -47.11
N GLY A 74 12.17 34.62 -46.73
CA GLY A 74 13.30 34.73 -47.66
C GLY A 74 14.32 35.84 -47.41
N SER A 75 14.11 36.75 -46.45
CA SER A 75 15.11 37.80 -46.12
C SER A 75 16.27 37.19 -45.33
N LYS A 76 17.49 37.24 -45.86
CA LYS A 76 18.70 36.87 -45.11
C LYS A 76 19.04 37.99 -44.12
N LEU A 77 18.40 37.97 -42.95
CA LEU A 77 18.75 38.88 -41.87
C LEU A 77 20.16 38.51 -41.33
N ALA A 78 21.20 39.04 -41.97
CA ALA A 78 22.59 38.82 -41.58
C ALA A 78 22.95 39.78 -40.43
N MET A 79 22.86 39.29 -39.19
CA MET A 79 23.45 39.98 -38.04
C MET A 79 24.97 39.78 -38.08
N LEU A 80 25.70 40.75 -38.64
CA LEU A 80 27.16 40.75 -38.64
C LEU A 80 27.66 41.31 -37.30
N SER A 81 28.20 40.45 -36.44
CA SER A 81 29.04 40.88 -35.32
C SER A 81 30.48 41.00 -35.82
N SER A 82 31.12 42.16 -35.63
CA SER A 82 32.56 42.32 -35.85
C SER A 82 33.37 41.33 -34.97
N PRO A 83 34.46 40.75 -35.48
CA PRO A 83 35.23 39.67 -34.82
C PRO A 83 36.05 40.10 -33.60
N ASP A 84 36.15 41.39 -33.27
CA ASP A 84 37.21 41.89 -32.38
C ASP A 84 36.85 42.12 -30.90
N ASP A 85 35.75 41.56 -30.39
CA ASP A 85 35.55 41.54 -28.93
C ASP A 85 34.58 40.42 -28.52
N ALA A 86 35.09 39.19 -28.47
CA ALA A 86 34.39 38.01 -28.00
C ALA A 86 34.05 38.11 -26.50
N LYS A 87 32.94 38.77 -26.17
CA LYS A 87 32.15 38.50 -24.97
C LYS A 87 30.77 38.06 -25.41
N GLU A 88 30.41 36.84 -25.02
CA GLU A 88 29.15 36.13 -25.31
C GLU A 88 27.95 37.05 -25.50
N VAL A 89 27.46 37.16 -26.73
CA VAL A 89 26.08 37.55 -26.99
C VAL A 89 25.22 36.34 -26.63
N LYS A 90 24.55 36.37 -25.45
CA LYS A 90 23.57 35.34 -25.08
C LYS A 90 22.29 35.52 -25.89
N LEU A 91 22.24 34.91 -27.07
CA LEU A 91 21.03 34.82 -27.87
C LEU A 91 20.24 33.54 -27.47
N CYS A 92 19.08 33.70 -26.82
CA CYS A 92 18.18 32.57 -26.56
C CYS A 92 17.46 32.17 -27.85
N LEU A 93 17.66 30.93 -28.29
CA LEU A 93 17.07 30.38 -29.51
C LEU A 93 15.69 29.81 -29.22
N ILE A 94 14.72 30.18 -30.06
CA ILE A 94 13.31 29.84 -29.88
C ILE A 94 12.84 29.05 -31.11
N CYS A 95 12.80 27.70 -31.04
CA CYS A 95 11.86 26.93 -31.88
C CYS A 95 10.47 27.08 -31.19
N GLY A 96 9.83 28.22 -31.40
CA GLY A 96 8.49 28.57 -30.92
C GLY A 96 7.59 28.85 -32.12
N PRO A 97 6.27 29.08 -31.92
CA PRO A 97 5.33 29.28 -33.02
C PRO A 97 5.89 30.30 -34.03
N PRO A 98 5.96 29.97 -35.34
CA PRO A 98 5.25 28.88 -36.04
C PRO A 98 5.96 27.51 -36.06
N LEU A 99 7.12 27.35 -35.42
CA LEU A 99 7.96 26.13 -35.40
C LEU A 99 7.77 25.29 -34.12
N SER A 100 6.55 25.27 -33.58
CA SER A 100 6.20 24.36 -32.50
C SER A 100 6.46 22.90 -32.94
N GLY A 101 6.98 22.05 -32.04
CA GLY A 101 7.24 20.62 -32.33
C GLY A 101 8.69 20.31 -32.71
N PHE A 102 9.54 21.34 -32.68
CA PHE A 102 10.94 21.23 -32.98
C PHE A 102 11.82 21.64 -31.78
N TYR A 103 13.04 21.13 -31.73
CA TYR A 103 14.07 21.47 -30.74
C TYR A 103 15.42 21.74 -31.44
N SER A 104 16.33 22.52 -30.83
CA SER A 104 17.68 22.69 -31.37
C SER A 104 18.74 22.36 -30.33
N ASP A 105 19.76 21.59 -30.71
CA ASP A 105 20.92 21.25 -29.87
C ASP A 105 22.19 22.06 -30.21
N THR A 106 22.08 23.08 -31.07
CA THR A 106 23.20 23.93 -31.55
C THR A 106 23.03 25.40 -31.13
N LEU A 107 24.12 26.09 -30.74
CA LEU A 107 24.15 27.53 -30.47
C LEU A 107 24.24 28.33 -31.79
N GLY A 108 23.19 29.07 -32.16
CA GLY A 108 23.16 30.04 -33.27
C GLY A 108 21.78 30.16 -33.93
N TYR A 109 21.47 31.29 -34.57
CA TYR A 109 20.19 31.53 -35.24
C TYR A 109 20.09 30.69 -36.51
N VAL A 110 19.38 29.56 -36.44
CA VAL A 110 19.11 28.75 -37.63
C VAL A 110 17.68 28.22 -37.56
N ALA A 111 16.76 28.85 -38.30
CA ALA A 111 15.43 28.29 -38.58
C ALA A 111 15.53 26.90 -39.26
N ASP A 112 16.63 26.64 -39.99
CA ASP A 112 16.97 25.36 -40.63
C ASP A 112 17.64 24.32 -39.69
N GLY A 113 17.92 24.66 -38.42
CA GLY A 113 18.61 23.78 -37.45
C GLY A 113 17.68 23.09 -36.43
N CYS A 114 16.38 23.42 -36.45
CA CYS A 114 15.36 22.84 -35.60
C CYS A 114 15.09 21.36 -36.01
N LYS A 115 15.33 20.43 -35.08
CA LYS A 115 15.08 18.98 -35.20
C LYS A 115 13.66 18.64 -34.77
N LYS A 116 12.99 17.73 -35.49
CA LYS A 116 11.62 17.29 -35.19
C LYS A 116 11.62 16.26 -34.07
N CYS A 117 10.63 16.32 -33.18
CA CYS A 117 10.35 15.21 -32.28
C CYS A 117 10.00 13.93 -33.08
N PRO A 118 10.53 12.76 -32.68
CA PRO A 118 10.25 11.51 -33.36
C PRO A 118 8.79 11.08 -33.19
N ASN A 119 8.31 10.19 -34.06
CA ASN A 119 7.00 9.56 -33.88
C ASN A 119 6.89 8.90 -32.49
N GLY A 120 5.68 8.96 -31.93
CA GLY A 120 5.42 8.55 -30.55
C GLY A 120 5.87 9.55 -29.50
N SER A 121 6.16 10.79 -29.89
CA SER A 121 6.39 11.90 -28.97
C SER A 121 5.75 13.21 -29.44
N TYR A 122 5.62 14.18 -28.54
CA TYR A 122 5.01 15.48 -28.76
C TYR A 122 5.66 16.59 -27.92
N VAL A 123 5.50 17.84 -28.35
CA VAL A 123 5.81 19.03 -27.54
C VAL A 123 4.51 19.68 -27.09
N ALA A 124 4.36 19.92 -25.78
CA ALA A 124 3.19 20.58 -25.23
C ALA A 124 3.16 22.07 -25.60
N TYR A 125 1.98 22.58 -25.94
CA TYR A 125 1.77 23.94 -26.44
C TYR A 125 2.17 25.04 -25.44
N ASP A 126 2.15 24.73 -24.15
CA ASP A 126 2.35 25.65 -23.02
C ASP A 126 3.82 25.86 -22.61
N LYS A 127 4.77 25.17 -23.25
CA LYS A 127 6.19 25.25 -22.87
C LYS A 127 6.99 26.30 -23.66
N LYS A 128 7.95 26.92 -22.96
CA LYS A 128 9.10 27.63 -23.54
C LYS A 128 9.76 26.74 -24.62
N PRO A 129 10.36 27.32 -25.68
CA PRO A 129 10.95 26.59 -26.81
C PRO A 129 11.87 25.45 -26.37
N GLY A 130 11.75 24.29 -27.04
CA GLY A 130 12.56 23.11 -26.77
C GLY A 130 14.05 23.37 -27.07
N LYS A 131 14.90 23.08 -26.09
CA LYS A 131 16.36 23.25 -26.14
C LYS A 131 17.10 21.94 -26.41
N SER A 132 16.40 20.81 -26.41
CA SER A 132 16.96 19.49 -26.73
C SER A 132 15.87 18.45 -27.02
N VAL A 133 16.27 17.27 -27.50
CA VAL A 133 15.37 16.12 -27.72
C VAL A 133 14.63 15.68 -26.45
N LEU A 134 15.18 15.98 -25.27
CA LEU A 134 14.57 15.67 -23.98
C LEU A 134 13.30 16.48 -23.69
N ASP A 135 13.05 17.54 -24.48
CA ASP A 135 11.82 18.32 -24.39
C ASP A 135 10.65 17.65 -25.12
N CYS A 136 10.92 16.62 -25.95
CA CYS A 136 9.89 15.77 -26.55
C CYS A 136 9.32 14.82 -25.49
N LYS A 137 8.04 15.00 -25.14
CA LYS A 137 7.32 14.07 -24.26
C LYS A 137 6.87 12.85 -25.05
N THR A 138 7.18 11.65 -24.58
CA THR A 138 6.65 10.42 -25.18
C THR A 138 5.14 10.34 -25.03
N CYS A 139 4.46 9.75 -26.00
CA CYS A 139 3.05 9.46 -25.88
C CYS A 139 2.80 8.53 -24.70
N PRO A 140 1.74 8.78 -23.90
CA PRO A 140 1.36 7.86 -22.86
C PRO A 140 1.05 6.48 -23.44
N GLU A 141 1.23 5.46 -22.64
CA GLU A 141 0.92 4.09 -23.00
C GLU A 141 -0.59 3.87 -23.16
N GLY A 142 -0.98 2.77 -23.80
CA GLY A 142 -2.39 2.43 -24.00
C GLY A 142 -2.97 3.14 -25.22
N GLY A 143 -4.03 3.91 -25.04
CA GLY A 143 -4.82 4.51 -26.11
C GLY A 143 -4.18 5.70 -26.82
N PHE A 144 -2.87 5.93 -26.76
CA PHE A 144 -2.27 7.14 -27.35
C PHE A 144 -1.15 6.82 -28.35
N TYR A 145 -1.07 7.65 -29.40
CA TYR A 145 -0.03 7.58 -30.40
C TYR A 145 0.30 8.95 -31.01
N SER A 146 1.44 9.05 -31.70
CA SER A 146 1.79 10.21 -32.52
C SER A 146 2.49 9.74 -33.80
N ASP A 147 1.83 9.93 -34.94
CA ASP A 147 2.30 9.53 -36.27
C ASP A 147 3.01 10.65 -37.04
N THR A 148 3.06 11.85 -36.46
CA THR A 148 3.52 13.06 -37.12
C THR A 148 4.87 13.49 -36.55
N LEU A 149 5.87 13.62 -37.42
CA LEU A 149 7.16 14.17 -37.03
C LEU A 149 7.02 15.63 -36.59
N GLY A 150 7.50 15.94 -35.39
CA GLY A 150 7.37 17.27 -34.79
C GLY A 150 5.94 17.62 -34.39
N TYR A 151 5.18 16.64 -33.90
CA TYR A 151 3.80 16.82 -33.47
C TYR A 151 3.68 17.78 -32.28
N VAL A 152 2.71 18.70 -32.39
CA VAL A 152 2.38 19.72 -31.38
C VAL A 152 0.93 19.62 -31.06
N ALA A 153 0.65 19.39 -29.79
CA ALA A 153 -0.68 19.40 -29.25
C ALA A 153 -0.58 19.45 -27.73
N ASP A 154 -1.72 19.68 -27.09
CA ASP A 154 -1.85 19.51 -25.63
C ASP A 154 -1.60 18.06 -25.21
N GLY A 155 -1.73 17.10 -26.15
CA GLY A 155 -1.42 15.68 -25.93
C GLY A 155 -1.42 14.85 -27.21
N CYS A 156 -0.99 13.61 -27.10
CA CYS A 156 -0.96 12.65 -28.22
C CYS A 156 -2.34 12.35 -28.79
N LYS A 157 -2.37 11.89 -30.05
CA LYS A 157 -3.58 11.43 -30.72
C LYS A 157 -4.14 10.21 -29.98
N LYS A 158 -5.46 10.07 -29.99
CA LYS A 158 -6.17 8.94 -29.39
C LYS A 158 -6.37 7.82 -30.40
N CYS A 159 -6.07 6.59 -30.00
CA CYS A 159 -6.50 5.41 -30.73
C CYS A 159 -8.04 5.39 -30.86
N PRO A 160 -8.60 4.83 -31.95
CA PRO A 160 -10.03 4.58 -32.06
C PRO A 160 -10.59 3.82 -30.85
N ASN A 161 -11.85 4.04 -30.50
CA ASN A 161 -12.50 3.26 -29.44
C ASN A 161 -12.40 1.76 -29.75
N GLY A 162 -12.18 0.95 -28.71
CA GLY A 162 -11.93 -0.48 -28.85
C GLY A 162 -10.54 -0.84 -29.34
N SER A 163 -9.60 0.10 -29.34
CA SER A 163 -8.21 -0.15 -29.70
C SER A 163 -7.21 0.53 -28.78
N TYR A 164 -5.99 -0.02 -28.73
CA TYR A 164 -4.93 0.42 -27.84
C TYR A 164 -3.55 0.02 -28.39
N VAL A 165 -2.50 0.68 -27.90
CA VAL A 165 -1.10 0.32 -28.15
C VAL A 165 -0.66 -0.70 -27.11
N ALA A 166 -0.13 -1.83 -27.57
CA ALA A 166 0.37 -2.90 -26.70
C ALA A 166 1.56 -2.44 -25.83
N TYR A 167 1.71 -3.04 -24.65
CA TYR A 167 2.76 -2.67 -23.69
C TYR A 167 4.18 -2.79 -24.27
N ASP A 168 4.42 -3.80 -25.10
CA ASP A 168 5.70 -4.06 -25.78
C ASP A 168 5.93 -3.16 -27.01
N LYS A 169 4.92 -2.40 -27.44
CA LYS A 169 4.95 -1.51 -28.60
C LYS A 169 4.98 -0.03 -28.25
N LYS A 170 5.10 0.30 -26.96
CA LYS A 170 5.19 1.69 -26.49
C LYS A 170 6.51 2.37 -26.94
N PRO A 171 6.50 3.70 -27.16
CA PRO A 171 5.32 4.55 -27.31
C PRO A 171 4.64 4.32 -28.68
N GLY A 172 3.34 4.60 -28.79
CA GLY A 172 2.62 4.47 -30.08
C GLY A 172 3.13 5.45 -31.13
N LYS A 173 3.66 4.95 -32.24
CA LYS A 173 4.31 5.74 -33.32
C LYS A 173 3.41 5.92 -34.55
N SER A 174 2.31 5.20 -34.62
CA SER A 174 1.36 5.24 -35.72
C SER A 174 -0.02 4.79 -35.26
N VAL A 175 -1.08 5.19 -35.99
CA VAL A 175 -2.42 4.63 -35.80
C VAL A 175 -2.43 3.11 -36.02
N LEU A 176 -1.51 2.58 -36.81
CA LEU A 176 -1.35 1.15 -37.05
C LEU A 176 -0.83 0.38 -35.83
N ASP A 177 -0.25 1.07 -34.84
CA ASP A 177 0.14 0.46 -33.57
C ASP A 177 -1.07 0.26 -32.65
N CYS A 178 -2.21 0.91 -32.94
CA CYS A 178 -3.48 0.69 -32.25
C CYS A 178 -4.09 -0.63 -32.73
N LYS A 179 -4.00 -1.67 -31.89
CA LYS A 179 -4.63 -2.97 -32.14
C LYS A 179 -5.95 -3.06 -31.39
N THR A 180 -6.84 -3.96 -31.86
CA THR A 180 -8.11 -4.24 -31.21
C THR A 180 -7.91 -4.66 -29.76
N CYS A 181 -8.82 -4.21 -28.91
CA CYS A 181 -8.78 -4.53 -27.50
C CYS A 181 -8.92 -6.04 -27.22
N PRO A 182 -8.30 -6.55 -26.15
CA PRO A 182 -8.24 -7.98 -25.88
C PRO A 182 -9.59 -8.59 -25.53
N ASP A 183 -9.69 -9.92 -25.62
CA ASP A 183 -10.93 -10.63 -25.24
C ASP A 183 -11.38 -10.31 -23.81
N GLY A 184 -12.69 -10.27 -23.60
CA GLY A 184 -13.28 -9.97 -22.28
C GLY A 184 -13.22 -8.49 -21.88
N THR A 185 -12.85 -7.59 -22.81
CA THR A 185 -12.86 -6.14 -22.61
C THR A 185 -14.00 -5.45 -23.38
N GLU A 186 -14.32 -4.22 -22.98
CA GLU A 186 -15.30 -3.37 -23.65
C GLU A 186 -14.71 -2.77 -24.93
N THR A 187 -15.37 -2.97 -26.07
CA THR A 187 -14.88 -2.55 -27.39
C THR A 187 -15.31 -1.15 -27.80
N ASP A 188 -16.23 -0.52 -27.06
CA ASP A 188 -16.81 0.76 -27.48
C ASP A 188 -16.19 1.96 -26.75
N PHE A 189 -15.17 1.69 -25.92
CA PHE A 189 -14.53 2.66 -25.02
C PHE A 189 -13.12 3.01 -25.46
N PHE A 190 -12.69 4.20 -25.05
CA PHE A 190 -11.31 4.64 -25.17
C PHE A 190 -10.43 3.98 -24.11
N ALA A 191 -9.31 3.37 -24.51
CA ALA A 191 -8.49 2.54 -23.62
C ALA A 191 -7.69 3.33 -22.55
N GLY A 192 -7.48 4.64 -22.73
CA GLY A 192 -6.78 5.46 -21.74
C GLY A 192 -5.31 5.07 -21.58
N HIS A 193 -4.83 4.91 -20.35
CA HIS A 193 -3.41 4.61 -20.05
C HIS A 193 -3.08 3.10 -20.00
N ARG A 194 -4.01 2.25 -20.42
CA ARG A 194 -3.89 0.78 -20.44
C ARG A 194 -4.69 0.18 -21.60
N ALA A 195 -4.94 -1.13 -21.62
CA ALA A 195 -5.90 -1.72 -22.55
C ALA A 195 -7.35 -1.38 -22.15
N CYS A 196 -8.32 -1.67 -23.02
CA CYS A 196 -9.73 -1.38 -22.73
C CYS A 196 -10.22 -1.97 -21.40
N PRO A 197 -11.24 -1.36 -20.76
CA PRO A 197 -11.82 -1.85 -19.51
C PRO A 197 -12.36 -3.28 -19.61
N CYS A 198 -12.33 -4.04 -18.52
CA CYS A 198 -12.91 -5.40 -18.54
C CYS A 198 -14.44 -5.32 -18.53
N LEU A 199 -15.09 -6.28 -19.21
CA LEU A 199 -16.53 -6.51 -19.08
C LEU A 199 -16.90 -6.84 -17.63
N LYS A 200 -18.12 -6.48 -17.22
CA LYS A 200 -18.65 -6.82 -15.88
C LYS A 200 -18.49 -8.33 -15.60
N GLY A 201 -18.03 -8.65 -14.39
CA GLY A 201 -17.81 -10.05 -13.97
C GLY A 201 -16.53 -10.68 -14.54
N HIS A 202 -15.65 -9.90 -15.17
CA HIS A 202 -14.33 -10.34 -15.59
C HIS A 202 -13.22 -9.68 -14.77
N TYR A 203 -12.07 -10.34 -14.72
CA TYR A 203 -10.86 -9.82 -14.09
C TYR A 203 -9.65 -10.00 -15.01
N ARG A 204 -8.58 -9.26 -14.76
CA ARG A 204 -7.29 -9.45 -15.43
C ARG A 204 -6.16 -9.53 -14.40
N THR A 205 -5.03 -10.07 -14.81
CA THR A 205 -3.77 -10.06 -14.03
C THR A 205 -2.65 -9.33 -14.76
N HIS A 206 -2.94 -8.68 -15.89
CA HIS A 206 -2.02 -7.82 -16.63
C HIS A 206 -2.80 -6.65 -17.22
N LEU A 207 -2.30 -5.42 -17.09
CA LEU A 207 -3.02 -4.19 -17.48
C LEU A 207 -3.39 -4.13 -18.97
N PHE A 208 -2.62 -4.81 -19.81
CA PHE A 208 -2.74 -4.75 -21.28
C PHE A 208 -3.21 -6.07 -21.92
N ASP A 209 -3.58 -7.07 -21.11
CA ASP A 209 -4.03 -8.39 -21.60
C ASP A 209 -5.54 -8.55 -21.52
N LYS A 210 -6.01 -9.71 -22.00
CA LYS A 210 -7.40 -10.17 -21.92
C LYS A 210 -7.91 -10.26 -20.49
N CYS A 211 -9.22 -10.07 -20.36
CA CYS A 211 -9.92 -10.34 -19.13
C CYS A 211 -10.57 -11.73 -19.16
N VAL A 212 -10.59 -12.38 -18.02
CA VAL A 212 -11.11 -13.73 -17.83
C VAL A 212 -12.39 -13.64 -17.00
N THR A 213 -13.40 -14.43 -17.34
CA THR A 213 -14.65 -14.50 -16.58
C THR A 213 -14.40 -15.03 -15.16
N CYS A 214 -15.11 -14.48 -14.17
CA CYS A 214 -15.30 -15.13 -12.89
C CYS A 214 -16.26 -16.35 -13.03
N GLY A 215 -15.85 -17.36 -13.80
CA GLY A 215 -16.61 -18.61 -13.99
C GLY A 215 -16.43 -19.63 -12.85
N ARG A 216 -15.56 -19.33 -11.87
CA ARG A 216 -15.28 -20.23 -10.73
C ARG A 216 -16.18 -19.90 -9.55
N SER A 217 -16.72 -20.96 -8.92
CA SER A 217 -17.48 -20.83 -7.66
C SER A 217 -16.61 -20.14 -6.60
N GLY A 218 -17.20 -19.20 -5.85
CA GLY A 218 -16.53 -18.44 -4.80
C GLY A 218 -15.81 -17.17 -5.21
N LEU A 219 -15.55 -16.92 -6.50
CA LEU A 219 -14.98 -15.64 -6.95
C LEU A 219 -16.04 -14.56 -7.17
N LEU A 220 -15.64 -13.33 -6.86
CA LEU A 220 -16.36 -12.09 -7.12
C LEU A 220 -15.44 -11.16 -7.94
N CYS A 221 -15.77 -10.93 -9.20
CA CYS A 221 -15.03 -10.01 -10.06
C CYS A 221 -15.70 -8.64 -10.09
N GLN A 222 -15.01 -7.64 -9.56
CA GLN A 222 -15.43 -6.24 -9.53
C GLN A 222 -14.20 -5.39 -9.84
N ASP A 223 -14.41 -4.25 -10.53
CA ASP A 223 -13.35 -3.30 -10.86
C ASP A 223 -12.11 -3.96 -11.52
N GLU A 224 -12.35 -4.96 -12.37
CA GLU A 224 -11.35 -5.68 -13.17
C GLU A 224 -10.36 -6.58 -12.39
N TYR A 225 -10.56 -6.78 -11.09
CA TYR A 225 -9.83 -7.75 -10.29
C TYR A 225 -10.76 -8.83 -9.72
N ALA A 226 -10.18 -9.91 -9.20
CA ALA A 226 -10.90 -11.01 -8.57
C ALA A 226 -10.76 -10.94 -7.05
N SER A 227 -11.88 -11.03 -6.36
CA SER A 227 -11.98 -11.16 -4.90
C SER A 227 -12.84 -12.38 -4.55
N LEU A 228 -13.09 -12.63 -3.27
CA LEU A 228 -13.97 -13.71 -2.84
C LEU A 228 -15.39 -13.23 -2.54
N LYS A 229 -16.35 -14.09 -2.85
CA LYS A 229 -17.70 -14.00 -2.29
C LYS A 229 -17.68 -14.34 -0.79
N PRO A 230 -18.64 -13.85 0.01
CA PRO A 230 -18.87 -14.36 1.36
C PRO A 230 -18.99 -15.89 1.37
N GLY A 231 -18.53 -16.52 2.45
CA GLY A 231 -18.47 -17.98 2.57
C GLY A 231 -17.23 -18.64 1.97
N PHE A 232 -16.29 -17.86 1.43
CA PHE A 232 -15.04 -18.37 0.85
C PHE A 232 -13.81 -17.67 1.42
N TRP A 233 -12.68 -18.38 1.41
CA TRP A 233 -11.36 -17.91 1.84
C TRP A 233 -10.26 -18.30 0.84
N TRP A 234 -9.13 -17.57 0.86
CA TRP A 234 -7.99 -17.81 -0.03
C TRP A 234 -6.91 -18.66 0.62
N GLN A 235 -6.39 -19.66 -0.07
CA GLN A 235 -5.13 -20.29 0.30
C GLN A 235 -4.00 -19.70 -0.56
N TRP A 236 -3.40 -18.60 -0.09
CA TRP A 236 -2.21 -18.03 -0.73
C TRP A 236 -1.01 -18.93 -0.54
N ARG A 237 -0.09 -18.96 -1.52
CA ARG A 237 1.17 -19.72 -1.41
C ARG A 237 2.02 -19.21 -0.24
N ASN A 238 2.02 -17.89 -0.02
CA ASN A 238 2.62 -17.18 1.09
C ASN A 238 2.16 -15.70 1.05
N GLU A 239 2.53 -14.93 2.09
CA GLU A 239 2.19 -13.50 2.19
C GLU A 239 2.77 -12.65 1.04
N SER A 240 3.93 -13.00 0.49
CA SER A 240 4.51 -12.26 -0.64
C SER A 240 3.63 -12.33 -1.90
N TYR A 241 2.96 -13.46 -2.16
CA TYR A 241 2.05 -13.60 -3.30
C TYR A 241 0.78 -12.78 -3.12
N LYS A 242 0.26 -12.75 -1.89
CA LYS A 242 -0.90 -11.93 -1.52
C LYS A 242 -0.57 -10.45 -1.66
N HIS A 243 0.51 -9.97 -1.06
CA HIS A 243 0.94 -8.58 -1.16
C HIS A 243 1.25 -8.15 -2.60
N ARG A 244 1.81 -9.03 -3.42
CA ARG A 244 2.01 -8.74 -4.84
C ARG A 244 0.67 -8.54 -5.57
N TYR A 245 -0.34 -9.34 -5.25
CA TYR A 245 -1.66 -9.17 -5.83
C TYR A 245 -2.35 -7.89 -5.34
N GLU A 246 -2.26 -7.58 -4.04
CA GLU A 246 -2.71 -6.30 -3.46
C GLU A 246 -2.11 -5.09 -4.18
N TYR A 247 -0.80 -5.13 -4.42
CA TYR A 247 -0.09 -4.07 -5.13
C TYR A 247 -0.61 -3.92 -6.56
N PHE A 248 -0.78 -5.03 -7.28
CA PHE A 248 -1.35 -5.03 -8.63
C PHE A 248 -2.77 -4.44 -8.65
N MET A 249 -3.65 -4.84 -7.74
CA MET A 249 -5.02 -4.31 -7.64
C MET A 249 -5.03 -2.80 -7.36
N LYS A 250 -4.17 -2.34 -6.44
CA LYS A 250 -4.00 -0.91 -6.17
C LYS A 250 -3.52 -0.17 -7.41
N ASN A 251 -2.62 -0.75 -8.20
CA ASN A 251 -2.16 -0.17 -9.45
C ASN A 251 -3.29 -0.10 -10.49
N LEU A 252 -4.10 -1.16 -10.59
CA LEU A 252 -5.26 -1.24 -11.47
C LEU A 252 -6.34 -0.21 -11.13
N ALA A 253 -6.47 0.22 -9.88
CA ALA A 253 -7.45 1.24 -9.49
C ALA A 253 -7.00 2.69 -9.79
N ARG A 254 -5.75 2.92 -10.23
CA ARG A 254 -5.22 4.28 -10.46
C ARG A 254 -5.67 4.82 -11.82
N GLU A 255 -5.95 6.13 -11.86
CA GLU A 255 -6.15 6.88 -13.11
C GLU A 255 -4.89 6.86 -13.99
N LEU A 256 -3.72 7.02 -13.36
CA LEU A 256 -2.40 6.87 -13.96
C LEU A 256 -1.66 5.70 -13.27
N PRO A 257 -1.77 4.47 -13.82
CA PRO A 257 -1.07 3.32 -13.28
C PRO A 257 0.46 3.43 -13.50
N ALA A 258 1.22 2.80 -12.63
CA ALA A 258 2.64 2.54 -12.84
C ALA A 258 2.82 1.47 -13.92
N LEU A 259 3.76 1.72 -14.84
CA LEU A 259 3.94 0.97 -16.08
C LEU A 259 5.33 0.33 -16.23
N ASP A 260 5.95 0.03 -15.10
CA ASP A 260 7.14 -0.82 -15.03
C ASP A 260 6.76 -2.31 -15.04
N ASP A 261 7.72 -3.18 -15.39
CA ASP A 261 7.51 -4.61 -15.58
C ASP A 261 6.99 -5.34 -14.32
N PHE A 262 7.19 -4.77 -13.13
CA PHE A 262 6.66 -5.31 -11.89
C PHE A 262 5.20 -4.89 -11.67
N SER A 263 4.87 -3.63 -11.92
CA SER A 263 3.54 -3.05 -11.64
C SER A 263 2.46 -3.42 -12.67
N VAL A 264 2.83 -3.68 -13.92
CA VAL A 264 1.85 -3.99 -14.98
C VAL A 264 1.21 -5.37 -14.86
N GLN A 265 1.76 -6.25 -14.02
CA GLN A 265 1.32 -7.63 -13.96
C GLN A 265 1.43 -8.29 -12.59
N TYR A 266 0.43 -9.12 -12.31
CA TYR A 266 0.53 -10.22 -11.38
C TYR A 266 0.84 -11.50 -12.17
N PRO A 267 2.08 -12.01 -12.16
CA PRO A 267 2.50 -13.08 -13.07
C PRO A 267 2.11 -14.49 -12.60
N TYR A 268 1.38 -14.60 -11.49
CA TYR A 268 0.97 -15.88 -10.93
C TYR A 268 -0.51 -16.14 -11.18
N SER A 269 -0.93 -17.41 -11.07
CA SER A 269 -2.35 -17.74 -11.12
C SER A 269 -3.04 -17.31 -9.82
N ILE A 270 -4.24 -16.75 -9.95
CA ILE A 270 -5.14 -16.53 -8.80
C ILE A 270 -5.42 -17.87 -8.12
N PRO A 271 -5.25 -17.98 -6.79
CA PRO A 271 -5.50 -19.22 -6.06
C PRO A 271 -6.93 -19.74 -6.23
N THR A 272 -7.15 -21.00 -5.89
CA THR A 272 -8.52 -21.55 -5.86
C THR A 272 -9.25 -21.06 -4.61
N PRO A 273 -10.49 -20.54 -4.72
CA PRO A 273 -11.33 -20.26 -3.57
C PRO A 273 -11.69 -21.54 -2.80
N TYR A 274 -11.58 -21.51 -1.48
CA TYR A 274 -12.03 -22.58 -0.61
C TYR A 274 -13.31 -22.16 0.10
N ARG A 275 -14.30 -23.04 0.15
CA ARG A 275 -15.51 -22.80 0.94
C ARG A 275 -15.18 -22.90 2.43
N CYS A 276 -15.75 -22.01 3.23
CA CYS A 276 -15.70 -22.11 4.67
C CYS A 276 -16.65 -23.20 5.16
N GLN A 277 -16.26 -23.90 6.23
CA GLN A 277 -17.11 -24.95 6.83
C GLN A 277 -18.42 -24.36 7.37
N ILE A 278 -18.36 -23.14 7.88
CA ILE A 278 -19.52 -22.31 8.19
C ILE A 278 -19.48 -21.08 7.29
N GLU A 279 -20.52 -20.90 6.49
CA GLU A 279 -20.59 -19.83 5.49
C GLU A 279 -20.49 -18.43 6.11
N GLU A 280 -21.13 -18.23 7.26
CA GLU A 280 -21.14 -16.96 8.00
C GLU A 280 -19.78 -16.59 8.61
N SER A 281 -18.84 -17.54 8.73
CA SER A 281 -17.52 -17.28 9.31
C SER A 281 -16.59 -16.48 8.40
N CYS A 282 -16.87 -16.40 7.10
CA CYS A 282 -15.98 -15.77 6.13
C CYS A 282 -16.69 -14.67 5.36
N LYS A 283 -16.25 -13.43 5.51
CA LYS A 283 -16.81 -12.29 4.76
C LYS A 283 -16.43 -12.29 3.28
N GLY A 284 -15.43 -13.05 2.87
CA GLY A 284 -14.87 -12.98 1.52
C GLY A 284 -14.01 -11.73 1.32
N GLY A 285 -13.94 -11.21 0.10
CA GLY A 285 -12.97 -10.17 -0.26
C GLY A 285 -11.56 -10.71 -0.44
N LEU A 286 -10.54 -9.88 -0.25
CA LEU A 286 -9.14 -10.27 -0.42
C LEU A 286 -8.55 -10.96 0.81
N ASP A 287 -8.91 -10.48 2.00
CA ASP A 287 -8.39 -11.00 3.26
C ASP A 287 -9.28 -12.09 3.84
N SER A 288 -10.54 -12.20 3.38
CA SER A 288 -11.55 -13.07 3.98
C SER A 288 -11.58 -12.95 5.52
N PRO A 289 -11.76 -11.72 6.05
CA PRO A 289 -11.86 -11.54 7.48
C PRO A 289 -13.09 -12.26 8.02
N CYS A 290 -13.08 -12.44 9.33
CA CYS A 290 -14.15 -13.08 10.05
C CYS A 290 -15.48 -12.33 9.96
N GLY A 291 -16.58 -13.09 9.94
CA GLY A 291 -17.95 -12.57 10.01
C GLY A 291 -18.23 -11.73 11.26
N GLU A 292 -19.02 -10.67 11.13
CA GLU A 292 -19.58 -9.94 12.27
C GLU A 292 -20.77 -10.74 12.83
N GLY A 293 -20.69 -11.19 14.08
CA GLY A 293 -21.75 -11.97 14.72
C GLY A 293 -21.28 -12.95 15.80
N TYR A 294 -20.01 -13.32 15.80
CA TYR A 294 -19.41 -14.15 16.83
C TYR A 294 -18.94 -13.26 18.00
N GLN A 295 -19.82 -13.04 18.99
CA GLN A 295 -19.41 -12.38 20.23
C GLN A 295 -18.25 -13.18 20.87
N GLY A 296 -17.20 -12.49 21.31
CA GLY A 296 -16.07 -13.13 21.98
C GLY A 296 -14.96 -13.66 21.08
N THR A 297 -14.96 -13.36 19.78
CA THR A 297 -13.87 -13.73 18.82
C THR A 297 -13.17 -12.50 18.23
N GLU A 298 -11.94 -12.67 17.77
CA GLU A 298 -11.18 -11.67 17.01
C GLU A 298 -11.69 -11.58 15.57
N THR A 299 -12.27 -10.43 15.18
CA THR A 299 -12.92 -10.25 13.87
C THR A 299 -11.95 -9.92 12.74
N ASP A 300 -10.74 -9.49 13.07
CA ASP A 300 -9.72 -9.04 12.09
C ASP A 300 -8.77 -10.20 11.68
N PHE A 301 -8.98 -11.40 12.24
CA PHE A 301 -8.14 -12.56 11.99
C PHE A 301 -8.61 -13.36 10.76
N PHE A 302 -7.68 -14.07 10.12
CA PHE A 302 -7.95 -14.94 8.98
C PHE A 302 -8.50 -16.30 9.43
N ALA A 303 -9.74 -16.63 9.06
CA ALA A 303 -10.45 -17.84 9.50
C ALA A 303 -9.95 -19.17 8.87
N GLY A 304 -8.97 -19.15 7.94
CA GLY A 304 -8.31 -20.30 7.32
C GLY A 304 -9.00 -21.68 7.45
N HIS A 305 -8.36 -22.61 8.15
CA HIS A 305 -8.87 -23.97 8.41
C HIS A 305 -9.67 -24.12 9.72
N ARG A 306 -9.79 -23.04 10.52
CA ARG A 306 -10.50 -23.02 11.80
C ARG A 306 -11.08 -21.63 12.07
N ALA A 307 -12.26 -21.54 12.69
CA ALA A 307 -12.85 -20.24 12.96
C ALA A 307 -11.91 -19.32 13.77
N CYS A 308 -12.13 -18.02 13.58
CA CYS A 308 -11.49 -16.88 14.23
C CYS A 308 -11.14 -17.13 15.70
N PRO A 309 -9.94 -16.78 16.20
CA PRO A 309 -9.54 -16.98 17.59
C PRO A 309 -10.50 -16.34 18.60
N CYS A 310 -10.60 -16.90 19.80
CA CYS A 310 -11.35 -16.28 20.89
C CYS A 310 -10.59 -15.06 21.42
N LEU A 311 -11.32 -14.01 21.78
CA LEU A 311 -10.79 -12.91 22.58
C LEU A 311 -10.26 -13.41 23.93
N GLU A 312 -9.29 -12.71 24.50
CA GLU A 312 -8.78 -13.00 25.83
C GLU A 312 -9.93 -13.12 26.86
N GLY A 313 -9.85 -14.13 27.73
CA GLY A 313 -10.89 -14.42 28.71
C GLY A 313 -12.14 -15.09 28.14
N HIS A 314 -12.11 -15.58 26.90
CA HIS A 314 -13.16 -16.40 26.30
C HIS A 314 -12.63 -17.79 25.90
N TYR A 315 -13.53 -18.76 25.83
CA TYR A 315 -13.24 -20.13 25.41
C TYR A 315 -14.33 -20.66 24.48
N ARG A 316 -14.07 -21.76 23.78
CA ARG A 316 -15.08 -22.47 23.00
C ARG A 316 -15.03 -23.97 23.28
N THR A 317 -16.09 -24.68 22.90
CA THR A 317 -16.16 -26.15 22.93
C THR A 317 -16.50 -26.74 21.56
N HIS A 318 -16.53 -25.91 20.52
CA HIS A 318 -16.67 -26.30 19.13
C HIS A 318 -15.74 -25.43 18.30
N LEU A 319 -14.99 -26.02 17.36
CA LEU A 319 -13.95 -25.34 16.59
C LEU A 319 -14.49 -24.11 15.83
N PHE A 320 -15.74 -24.21 15.38
CA PHE A 320 -16.38 -23.20 14.53
C PHE A 320 -17.52 -22.41 15.22
N ASP A 321 -17.82 -22.67 16.50
CA ASP A 321 -18.87 -21.89 17.20
C ASP A 321 -18.31 -20.62 17.85
N LYS A 322 -19.23 -19.77 18.31
CA LYS A 322 -18.94 -18.59 19.12
C LYS A 322 -18.15 -18.93 20.38
N CYS A 323 -17.35 -17.97 20.82
CA CYS A 323 -16.69 -18.05 22.11
C CYS A 323 -17.60 -17.61 23.24
N VAL A 324 -17.37 -18.18 24.42
CA VAL A 324 -18.11 -17.92 25.65
C VAL A 324 -17.16 -17.24 26.63
N ARG A 325 -17.60 -16.14 27.24
CA ARG A 325 -16.81 -15.42 28.24
C ARG A 325 -16.69 -16.25 29.52
N CYS A 326 -15.50 -16.33 30.10
CA CYS A 326 -15.23 -17.05 31.35
C CYS A 326 -16.01 -16.56 32.60
N GLY A 327 -16.75 -15.44 32.51
CA GLY A 327 -17.51 -14.85 33.62
C GLY A 327 -16.65 -14.45 34.84
N ARG A 328 -17.29 -14.09 35.97
CA ARG A 328 -16.61 -13.84 37.27
C ARG A 328 -16.30 -15.14 38.04
N GLY A 329 -16.33 -16.28 37.37
CA GLY A 329 -16.17 -17.61 37.96
C GLY A 329 -14.72 -18.01 38.24
N GLY A 330 -14.55 -19.24 38.73
CA GLY A 330 -13.24 -19.88 38.98
C GLY A 330 -12.49 -20.33 37.73
N LEU A 331 -13.03 -20.06 36.53
CA LEU A 331 -12.40 -20.43 35.27
C LEU A 331 -11.29 -19.44 34.88
N LEU A 332 -10.26 -19.98 34.26
CA LEU A 332 -9.19 -19.30 33.54
C LEU A 332 -9.33 -19.67 32.06
N CYS A 333 -9.66 -18.70 31.20
CA CYS A 333 -9.77 -18.90 29.77
C CYS A 333 -8.55 -18.31 29.07
N GLN A 334 -7.74 -19.17 28.50
CA GLN A 334 -6.51 -18.85 27.77
C GLN A 334 -6.41 -19.81 26.58
N ASP A 335 -5.83 -19.34 25.48
CA ASP A 335 -5.67 -20.14 24.25
C ASP A 335 -6.97 -20.82 23.81
N GLU A 336 -8.10 -20.11 23.98
CA GLU A 336 -9.44 -20.51 23.53
C GLU A 336 -10.09 -21.71 24.25
N TYR A 337 -9.46 -22.23 25.31
CA TYR A 337 -10.05 -23.23 26.19
C TYR A 337 -10.18 -22.71 27.63
N ALA A 338 -11.03 -23.36 28.43
CA ALA A 338 -11.18 -23.07 29.86
C ALA A 338 -10.44 -24.09 30.73
N SER A 339 -9.76 -23.58 31.75
CA SER A 339 -9.14 -24.31 32.86
C SER A 339 -9.55 -23.67 34.19
N LEU A 340 -9.01 -24.13 35.33
CA LEU A 340 -9.28 -23.51 36.64
C LEU A 340 -8.20 -22.53 37.09
N LYS A 341 -8.62 -21.43 37.71
CA LYS A 341 -7.76 -20.55 38.49
C LYS A 341 -7.30 -21.26 39.79
N PRO A 342 -6.11 -20.92 40.32
CA PRO A 342 -5.72 -21.34 41.67
C PRO A 342 -6.77 -20.97 42.73
N GLY A 343 -6.95 -21.83 43.73
CA GLY A 343 -8.00 -21.71 44.75
C GLY A 343 -9.38 -22.22 44.36
N PHE A 344 -9.51 -22.80 43.17
CA PHE A 344 -10.72 -23.48 42.72
C PHE A 344 -10.46 -24.95 42.42
N TRP A 345 -11.52 -25.73 42.55
CA TRP A 345 -11.54 -27.16 42.28
C TRP A 345 -12.79 -27.54 41.50
N TRP A 346 -12.66 -28.52 40.63
CA TRP A 346 -13.78 -29.11 39.90
C TRP A 346 -13.60 -30.62 39.80
N GLN A 347 -14.65 -31.31 39.38
CA GLN A 347 -14.60 -32.73 39.11
C GLN A 347 -15.21 -33.02 37.77
N TRP A 348 -14.47 -33.79 36.96
CA TRP A 348 -15.00 -34.36 35.73
C TRP A 348 -16.01 -35.45 36.05
N ARG A 349 -17.08 -35.53 35.25
CA ARG A 349 -18.11 -36.57 35.40
C ARG A 349 -17.50 -37.98 35.36
N ASN A 350 -16.49 -38.17 34.51
CA ASN A 350 -15.65 -39.36 34.41
C ASN A 350 -14.34 -39.01 33.65
N GLU A 351 -13.38 -39.94 33.66
CA GLU A 351 -12.08 -39.72 33.02
C GLU A 351 -12.18 -39.64 31.49
N SER A 352 -13.14 -40.32 30.87
CA SER A 352 -13.37 -40.25 29.42
C SER A 352 -13.78 -38.85 28.95
N TYR A 353 -14.56 -38.12 29.75
CA TYR A 353 -14.99 -36.75 29.43
C TYR A 353 -13.82 -35.78 29.52
N LYS A 354 -12.93 -35.98 30.50
CA LYS A 354 -11.70 -35.22 30.63
C LYS A 354 -10.77 -35.48 29.45
N HIS A 355 -10.50 -36.75 29.13
CA HIS A 355 -9.68 -37.10 27.98
C HIS A 355 -10.26 -36.60 26.66
N ARG A 356 -11.58 -36.62 26.48
CA ARG A 356 -12.22 -36.02 25.29
C ARG A 356 -11.97 -34.52 25.20
N TYR A 357 -12.04 -33.80 26.33
CA TYR A 357 -11.74 -32.38 26.36
C TYR A 357 -10.25 -32.09 26.10
N GLU A 358 -9.33 -32.90 26.64
CA GLU A 358 -7.90 -32.84 26.33
C GLU A 358 -7.61 -33.02 24.83
N SER A 359 -8.24 -34.01 24.19
CA SER A 359 -8.12 -34.21 22.75
C SER A 359 -8.63 -33.01 21.95
N PHE A 360 -9.77 -32.43 22.36
CA PHE A 360 -10.30 -31.22 21.74
C PHE A 360 -9.34 -30.03 21.88
N MET A 361 -8.80 -29.79 23.08
CA MET A 361 -7.82 -28.71 23.32
C MET A 361 -6.55 -28.88 22.48
N LYS A 362 -6.05 -30.12 22.35
CA LYS A 362 -4.91 -30.42 21.49
C LYS A 362 -5.22 -30.12 20.03
N ASN A 363 -6.41 -30.50 19.55
CA ASN A 363 -6.84 -30.20 18.18
C ASN A 363 -6.95 -28.68 17.95
N LEU A 364 -7.47 -27.94 18.93
CA LEU A 364 -7.60 -26.49 18.89
C LEU A 364 -6.25 -25.79 18.69
N ALA A 365 -5.17 -26.31 19.28
CA ALA A 365 -3.83 -25.74 19.20
C ALA A 365 -3.07 -26.03 17.88
N LEU A 366 -3.62 -26.85 16.98
CA LEU A 366 -2.98 -27.20 15.71
C LEU A 366 -3.18 -26.11 14.64
N GLU A 367 -2.15 -25.88 13.82
CA GLU A 367 -2.25 -25.05 12.61
C GLU A 367 -3.23 -25.64 11.58
N LEU A 368 -3.27 -26.98 11.50
CA LEU A 368 -4.18 -27.76 10.66
C LEU A 368 -4.97 -28.74 11.53
N PRO A 369 -6.09 -28.33 12.13
CA PRO A 369 -6.89 -29.18 12.99
C PRO A 369 -7.61 -30.28 12.19
N ALA A 370 -7.83 -31.42 12.84
CA ALA A 370 -8.72 -32.47 12.35
C ALA A 370 -10.17 -31.97 12.33
N LEU A 371 -10.88 -32.27 11.24
CA LEU A 371 -12.21 -31.74 10.93
C LEU A 371 -13.33 -32.79 10.99
N ASP A 372 -13.06 -33.99 11.48
CA ASP A 372 -14.08 -34.99 11.71
C ASP A 372 -15.01 -34.62 12.88
N ASP A 373 -16.23 -35.14 12.88
CA ASP A 373 -17.28 -34.84 13.88
C ASP A 373 -16.82 -35.01 15.34
N PHE A 374 -15.86 -35.90 15.60
CA PHE A 374 -15.33 -36.11 16.94
C PHE A 374 -14.33 -35.02 17.35
N SER A 375 -13.46 -34.60 16.43
CA SER A 375 -12.39 -33.64 16.68
C SER A 375 -12.85 -32.18 16.72
N VAL A 376 -13.93 -31.84 16.02
CA VAL A 376 -14.44 -30.46 15.95
C VAL A 376 -15.23 -30.02 17.18
N GLN A 377 -15.68 -30.95 18.03
CA GLN A 377 -16.54 -30.64 19.17
C GLN A 377 -16.23 -31.41 20.45
N TYR A 378 -16.21 -30.68 21.55
CA TYR A 378 -16.50 -31.19 22.88
C TYR A 378 -18.00 -30.98 23.21
N PRO A 379 -18.86 -32.01 23.11
CA PRO A 379 -20.31 -31.84 23.18
C PRO A 379 -20.87 -31.83 24.61
N TYR A 380 -20.01 -31.86 25.63
CA TYR A 380 -20.43 -31.91 27.03
C TYR A 380 -20.19 -30.55 27.71
N SER A 381 -20.86 -30.34 28.85
CA SER A 381 -20.65 -29.16 29.67
C SER A 381 -19.32 -29.24 30.41
N ILE A 382 -18.56 -28.13 30.43
CA ILE A 382 -17.40 -27.99 31.30
C ILE A 382 -17.84 -28.06 32.77
N PRO A 383 -17.10 -28.75 33.66
CA PRO A 383 -17.43 -28.85 35.08
C PRO A 383 -17.59 -27.48 35.75
N THR A 384 -18.47 -27.40 36.75
CA THR A 384 -18.63 -26.19 37.54
C THR A 384 -17.44 -25.98 38.47
N PRO A 385 -16.80 -24.79 38.49
CA PRO A 385 -15.76 -24.45 39.45
C PRO A 385 -16.32 -24.23 40.86
N TYR A 386 -15.70 -24.87 41.85
CA TYR A 386 -15.99 -24.68 43.26
C TYR A 386 -14.80 -24.00 43.96
N ARG A 387 -15.06 -23.05 44.86
CA ARG A 387 -14.00 -22.45 45.67
C ARG A 387 -13.53 -23.43 46.73
N CYS A 388 -12.23 -23.51 46.94
CA CYS A 388 -11.66 -24.29 48.02
C CYS A 388 -11.70 -23.51 49.34
N GLN A 389 -11.82 -24.23 50.46
CA GLN A 389 -11.88 -23.62 51.79
C GLN A 389 -10.61 -22.85 52.12
N VAL A 390 -9.46 -23.41 51.74
CA VAL A 390 -8.15 -22.76 51.79
C VAL A 390 -7.70 -22.51 50.36
N LYS A 391 -7.40 -21.26 50.02
CA LYS A 391 -7.04 -20.89 48.64
C LYS A 391 -5.82 -21.67 48.13
N GLU A 392 -4.86 -21.96 48.99
CA GLU A 392 -3.62 -22.68 48.65
C GLU A 392 -3.80 -24.20 48.55
N SER A 393 -4.92 -24.75 49.04
CA SER A 393 -5.15 -26.20 48.97
C SER A 393 -5.47 -26.67 47.55
N CYS A 394 -5.85 -25.77 46.65
CA CYS A 394 -6.20 -26.09 45.27
C CYS A 394 -5.29 -25.34 44.29
N LYS A 395 -4.54 -26.08 43.47
CA LYS A 395 -3.61 -25.49 42.50
C LYS A 395 -4.31 -24.95 41.25
N GLY A 396 -5.56 -25.35 40.98
CA GLY A 396 -6.27 -25.03 39.74
C GLY A 396 -5.81 -25.91 38.57
N GLY A 397 -5.91 -25.41 37.34
CA GLY A 397 -5.59 -26.17 36.14
C GLY A 397 -6.64 -27.24 35.78
N LEU A 398 -6.34 -28.04 34.76
CA LEU A 398 -7.29 -29.03 34.23
C LEU A 398 -7.58 -30.18 35.21
N ASP A 399 -6.51 -30.70 35.83
CA ASP A 399 -6.56 -31.81 36.79
C ASP A 399 -6.99 -31.37 38.18
N SER A 400 -6.94 -30.07 38.46
CA SER A 400 -7.22 -29.52 39.78
C SER A 400 -6.47 -30.22 40.94
N PRO A 401 -5.14 -30.42 40.85
CA PRO A 401 -4.42 -31.15 41.89
C PRO A 401 -4.42 -30.36 43.21
N CYS A 402 -4.38 -31.12 44.31
CA CYS A 402 -4.31 -30.55 45.63
C CYS A 402 -2.89 -30.06 45.99
N GLY A 403 -2.84 -29.05 46.86
CA GLY A 403 -1.65 -28.55 47.50
C GLY A 403 -0.94 -29.58 48.39
N GLU A 404 0.22 -29.21 48.89
CA GLU A 404 0.95 -30.03 49.85
C GLU A 404 0.13 -30.24 51.12
N GLY A 405 0.09 -31.48 51.62
CA GLY A 405 -0.71 -31.85 52.79
C GLY A 405 -2.21 -32.02 52.56
N TYR A 406 -2.76 -31.66 51.39
CA TYR A 406 -4.20 -31.78 51.08
C TYR A 406 -4.51 -32.88 50.05
N GLN A 407 -5.69 -33.49 50.14
CA GLN A 407 -6.23 -34.50 49.21
C GLN A 407 -7.77 -34.49 49.20
N GLY A 408 -8.36 -35.31 48.32
CA GLY A 408 -9.81 -35.52 48.24
C GLY A 408 -10.58 -34.38 47.58
N PRO A 409 -11.93 -34.46 47.57
CA PRO A 409 -12.79 -33.43 47.00
C PRO A 409 -12.55 -32.05 47.65
N LEU A 410 -12.53 -31.00 46.84
CA LEU A 410 -12.23 -29.61 47.25
C LEU A 410 -10.89 -29.44 47.99
N CYS A 411 -10.01 -30.45 47.92
CA CYS A 411 -8.76 -30.52 48.68
C CYS A 411 -8.97 -30.20 50.17
N ALA A 412 -10.05 -30.73 50.75
CA ALA A 412 -10.47 -30.44 52.12
C ALA A 412 -10.03 -31.52 53.13
N VAL A 413 -9.39 -32.59 52.67
CA VAL A 413 -8.94 -33.70 53.52
C VAL A 413 -7.43 -33.65 53.68
N CYS A 414 -6.91 -33.83 54.89
CA CYS A 414 -5.47 -33.91 55.11
C CYS A 414 -4.90 -35.25 54.63
N LYS A 415 -3.77 -35.20 53.94
CA LYS A 415 -2.98 -36.38 53.54
C LYS A 415 -2.45 -37.12 54.77
N PRO A 416 -2.17 -38.44 54.67
CA PRO A 416 -1.46 -39.15 55.73
C PRO A 416 -0.16 -38.43 56.13
N GLY A 417 0.08 -38.29 57.44
CA GLY A 417 1.21 -37.51 57.97
C GLY A 417 0.92 -36.02 58.18
N TYR A 418 -0.30 -35.56 57.88
CA TYR A 418 -0.82 -34.24 58.20
C TYR A 418 -2.06 -34.35 59.09
N TYR A 419 -2.32 -33.34 59.91
CA TYR A 419 -3.52 -33.22 60.75
C TYR A 419 -4.21 -31.88 60.50
N LYS A 420 -5.52 -31.82 60.78
CA LYS A 420 -6.31 -30.61 60.59
C LYS A 420 -6.09 -29.64 61.77
N GLN A 421 -5.54 -28.47 61.48
CA GLN A 421 -5.43 -27.36 62.43
C GLN A 421 -6.32 -26.22 61.93
N PHE A 422 -7.47 -26.02 62.57
CA PHE A 422 -8.54 -25.13 62.08
C PHE A 422 -8.96 -25.46 60.63
N HIS A 423 -8.61 -24.60 59.68
CA HIS A 423 -8.93 -24.75 58.26
C HIS A 423 -7.75 -25.28 57.44
N SER A 424 -6.52 -25.34 57.98
CA SER A 424 -5.34 -25.83 57.26
C SER A 424 -4.94 -27.25 57.66
N CYS A 425 -4.18 -27.91 56.79
CA CYS A 425 -3.53 -29.19 57.07
C CYS A 425 -2.07 -28.96 57.41
N GLU A 426 -1.69 -29.29 58.64
CA GLU A 426 -0.35 -29.08 59.17
C GLU A 426 0.37 -30.42 59.32
N LYS A 427 1.69 -30.41 59.15
CA LYS A 427 2.49 -31.63 59.21
C LYS A 427 2.51 -32.17 60.64
N CYS A 428 2.27 -33.47 60.81
CA CYS A 428 2.31 -34.08 62.13
C CYS A 428 3.72 -33.94 62.74
N PRO A 429 3.83 -33.51 64.02
CA PRO A 429 5.12 -33.45 64.70
C PRO A 429 5.76 -34.83 64.80
N LEU A 430 7.10 -34.86 64.78
CA LEU A 430 7.87 -36.10 64.92
C LEU A 430 7.62 -36.72 66.30
N ARG A 431 7.54 -38.07 66.37
CA ARG A 431 7.32 -38.80 67.63
C ARG A 431 8.32 -38.44 68.73
N ALA A 432 9.58 -38.21 68.36
CA ALA A 432 10.62 -37.77 69.30
C ALA A 432 10.35 -36.38 69.89
N TRP A 433 9.80 -35.48 69.09
CA TRP A 433 9.45 -34.13 69.52
C TRP A 433 8.22 -34.13 70.43
N ILE A 434 7.22 -34.97 70.14
CA ILE A 434 6.07 -35.19 71.02
C ILE A 434 6.54 -35.79 72.36
N ALA A 435 7.44 -36.78 72.34
CA ALA A 435 7.99 -37.38 73.55
C ALA A 435 8.75 -36.35 74.40
N ALA A 436 9.59 -35.52 73.78
CA ALA A 436 10.30 -34.44 74.47
C ALA A 436 9.34 -33.42 75.10
N GLN A 437 8.27 -33.02 74.39
CA GLN A 437 7.25 -32.12 74.93
C GLN A 437 6.50 -32.74 76.11
N LEU A 438 6.10 -34.01 76.01
CA LEU A 438 5.42 -34.72 77.10
C LEU A 438 6.34 -34.88 78.31
N SER A 439 7.63 -35.19 78.12
CA SER A 439 8.62 -35.26 79.21
C SER A 439 8.84 -33.90 79.87
N LEU A 440 8.88 -32.81 79.11
CA LEU A 440 8.99 -31.46 79.64
C LEU A 440 7.75 -31.08 80.46
N ILE A 441 6.55 -31.33 79.93
CA ILE A 441 5.29 -31.06 80.62
C ILE A 441 5.19 -31.89 81.90
N ALA A 442 5.52 -33.19 81.85
CA ALA A 442 5.53 -34.07 83.02
C ALA A 442 6.51 -33.59 84.09
N SER A 443 7.68 -33.09 83.68
CA SER A 443 8.68 -32.52 84.59
C SER A 443 8.16 -31.24 85.26
N ILE A 444 7.52 -30.35 84.50
CA ILE A 444 6.90 -29.12 85.04
C ILE A 444 5.77 -29.46 86.01
N ILE A 445 4.91 -30.43 85.68
CA ILE A 445 3.83 -30.89 86.57
C ILE A 445 4.41 -31.48 87.84
N ALA A 446 5.45 -32.30 87.76
CA ALA A 446 6.12 -32.87 88.94
C ALA A 446 6.73 -31.78 89.84
N ILE A 447 7.35 -30.74 89.26
CA ILE A 447 7.86 -29.59 90.01
C ILE A 447 6.72 -28.81 90.68
N LEU A 448 5.61 -28.56 89.96
CA LEU A 448 4.43 -27.88 90.52
C LEU A 448 3.80 -28.66 91.67
N LEU A 449 3.68 -29.98 91.55
CA LEU A 449 3.19 -30.85 92.64
C LEU A 449 4.13 -30.80 93.85
N ALA A 450 5.45 -30.88 93.63
CA ALA A 450 6.43 -30.77 94.71
C ALA A 450 6.42 -29.39 95.41
N LEU A 451 6.07 -28.31 94.69
CA LEU A 451 5.89 -26.98 95.26
C LEU A 451 4.54 -26.82 96.00
N LEU A 452 3.52 -27.59 95.63
CA LEU A 452 2.22 -27.62 96.30
C LEU A 452 2.25 -28.50 97.57
N ASP A 453 3.13 -29.50 97.62
CA ASP A 453 3.38 -30.34 98.80
C ASP A 453 4.40 -29.75 99.80
N LEU A 454 4.78 -28.47 99.66
CA LEU A 454 5.53 -27.76 100.70
C LEU A 454 4.64 -27.65 101.96
N PRO A 455 5.00 -28.31 103.08
CA PRO A 455 4.20 -28.23 104.30
C PRO A 455 4.16 -26.78 104.78
N THR A 456 2.95 -26.26 105.03
CA THR A 456 2.73 -25.04 105.82
C THR A 456 3.24 -25.27 107.23
N CYS A 457 4.55 -25.13 107.42
CA CYS A 457 5.21 -25.05 108.70
C CYS A 457 6.00 -23.73 108.72
N ILE A 458 5.43 -22.77 109.44
CA ILE A 458 6.06 -21.78 110.35
C ILE A 458 5.48 -20.37 110.12
N LEU A 459 4.52 -20.03 110.97
CA LEU A 459 4.44 -18.87 111.87
C LEU A 459 3.16 -19.12 112.70
N GLY A 460 3.21 -19.43 114.00
CA GLY A 460 4.11 -18.85 114.99
C GLY A 460 3.56 -17.50 115.37
#